data_AF-A0A1Y2BUJ2-F1
#
_entry.id   AF-A0A1Y2BUJ2-F1
#
_cell.length_a   1.000
_cell.length_b   1.000
_cell.length_c   1.000
_cell.angle_alpha   90.00
_cell.angle_beta   90.00
_cell.angle_gamma   90.00
#
_symmetry.space_group_name_H-M   'P 1'
#
loop_
_entity.id
_entity.type
_entity.pdbx_description
1 polymer ?
#
loop_
_entity_poly.entity_id
_entity_poly.type
_entity_poly.pdbx_seq_one_letter_code
_entity_poly.pdbx_strand_id
1 'polypeptide(L)'
;MVWSKPCSIPTTPQWLEPRSSTATIYTILQIPIHTHLMIVTPYNQTNEEQNSCKLTRYYEGDIESMVEDPDLMPTMDDWLLIANRNAVVGPVKFAIDGDNLLANYFHLPPVLRLTASALAADTHSPPLPEQISLSYYRRARKAIIRAIEDVPTYQTVQAYYYLYLFSVCKFSLINGEEALGTYSVCREGATSCRQEVSESFAGIDS
;
A
#
# COMPACT_ATOMS: atom_id res chain seq x y z
N MET A 1 44.13 4.36 -36.61
CA MET A 1 43.64 3.13 -37.28
C MET A 1 43.02 2.26 -36.21
N VAL A 2 41.69 2.23 -36.17
CA VAL A 2 40.88 1.54 -35.16
C VAL A 2 40.44 0.21 -35.76
N TRP A 3 40.85 -0.90 -35.15
CA TRP A 3 40.38 -2.23 -35.51
C TRP A 3 39.23 -2.62 -34.59
N SER A 4 38.01 -2.61 -35.14
CA SER A 4 36.80 -3.11 -34.48
C SER A 4 36.83 -4.63 -34.47
N LYS A 5 36.68 -5.24 -33.28
CA LYS A 5 36.48 -6.69 -33.15
C LYS A 5 35.03 -7.06 -33.46
N PRO A 6 34.76 -8.15 -34.21
CA PRO A 6 33.41 -8.64 -34.43
C PRO A 6 32.86 -9.32 -33.17
N CYS A 7 31.66 -8.90 -32.76
CA CYS A 7 30.89 -9.51 -31.68
C CYS A 7 30.39 -10.89 -32.12
N SER A 8 30.82 -11.94 -31.43
CA SER A 8 30.34 -13.30 -31.65
C SER A 8 28.99 -13.49 -30.94
N ILE A 9 27.97 -13.89 -31.70
CA ILE A 9 26.64 -14.23 -31.19
C ILE A 9 26.75 -15.55 -30.41
N PRO A 10 26.30 -15.63 -29.14
CA PRO A 10 26.21 -16.90 -28.44
C PRO A 10 25.06 -17.74 -29.02
N THR A 11 25.41 -18.97 -29.38
CA THR A 11 24.52 -20.03 -29.85
C THR A 11 23.49 -20.37 -28.76
N THR A 12 22.22 -20.40 -29.14
CA THR A 12 21.09 -20.81 -28.29
C THR A 12 21.27 -22.25 -27.79
N PRO A 13 21.14 -22.52 -26.48
CA PRO A 13 21.04 -23.89 -26.01
C PRO A 13 19.63 -24.42 -26.28
N GLN A 14 19.56 -25.32 -27.26
CA GLN A 14 18.41 -26.13 -27.61
C GLN A 14 18.32 -27.32 -26.67
N TRP A 15 17.66 -27.23 -25.51
CA TRP A 15 17.08 -28.37 -24.78
C TRP A 15 16.10 -27.87 -23.71
N LEU A 16 14.83 -28.25 -23.82
CA LEU A 16 14.03 -28.80 -22.72
C LEU A 16 12.68 -29.27 -23.27
N GLU A 17 12.46 -30.57 -23.19
CA GLU A 17 11.23 -31.25 -23.59
C GLU A 17 10.06 -30.91 -22.65
N PRO A 18 8.81 -30.97 -23.14
CA PRO A 18 7.63 -30.87 -22.30
C PRO A 18 7.46 -32.15 -21.46
N ARG A 19 7.81 -32.08 -20.17
CA ARG A 19 7.38 -33.09 -19.20
C ARG A 19 5.90 -32.94 -18.93
N SER A 20 5.11 -33.75 -19.63
CA SER A 20 3.78 -34.19 -19.21
C SER A 20 3.84 -34.84 -17.84
N SER A 21 2.79 -34.58 -17.05
CA SER A 21 2.41 -35.25 -15.79
C SER A 21 3.13 -34.79 -14.53
N THR A 22 2.40 -34.12 -13.64
CA THR A 22 1.62 -34.81 -12.60
C THR A 22 0.68 -33.84 -11.89
N ALA A 23 -0.50 -34.36 -11.54
CA ALA A 23 -1.58 -33.68 -10.85
C ALA A 23 -1.13 -33.04 -9.54
N THR A 24 -1.24 -31.70 -9.45
CA THR A 24 -1.26 -31.01 -8.17
C THR A 24 -2.70 -30.85 -7.74
N ILE A 25 -3.01 -31.54 -6.66
CA ILE A 25 -4.27 -31.50 -5.93
C ILE A 25 -4.48 -30.03 -5.48
N TYR A 26 -5.32 -29.30 -6.19
CA TYR A 26 -5.90 -28.06 -5.67
C TYR A 26 -6.91 -28.44 -4.60
N THR A 27 -6.43 -28.71 -3.38
CA THR A 27 -7.29 -28.61 -2.20
C THR A 27 -7.53 -27.13 -1.99
N ILE A 28 -8.52 -26.62 -2.73
CA ILE A 28 -9.11 -25.30 -2.52
C ILE A 28 -9.50 -25.28 -1.04
N LEU A 29 -8.74 -24.52 -0.26
CA LEU A 29 -9.15 -24.02 1.04
C LEU A 29 -10.38 -23.16 0.76
N GLN A 30 -11.52 -23.83 0.69
CA GLN A 30 -12.83 -23.26 0.56
C GLN A 30 -13.12 -22.64 1.92
N ILE A 31 -12.47 -21.51 2.21
CA ILE A 31 -12.89 -20.62 3.29
C ILE A 31 -14.27 -20.17 2.82
N PRO A 32 -15.36 -20.52 3.53
CA PRO A 32 -16.66 -19.95 3.22
C PRO A 32 -16.54 -18.47 3.58
N ILE A 33 -16.16 -17.65 2.61
CA ILE A 33 -16.38 -16.22 2.67
C ILE A 33 -17.89 -16.09 2.54
N HIS A 34 -18.59 -16.30 3.65
CA HIS A 34 -19.99 -15.93 3.78
C HIS A 34 -19.98 -14.39 3.81
N THR A 35 -19.78 -13.80 2.63
CA THR A 35 -20.02 -12.39 2.36
C THR A 35 -21.51 -12.21 2.53
N HIS A 36 -21.93 -12.07 3.78
CA HIS A 36 -23.19 -11.41 4.08
C HIS A 36 -23.00 -9.99 3.56
N LEU A 37 -23.38 -9.81 2.30
CA LEU A 37 -23.39 -8.56 1.57
C LEU A 37 -24.36 -7.66 2.33
N MET A 38 -23.86 -7.02 3.38
CA MET A 38 -24.55 -5.91 4.03
C MET A 38 -24.62 -4.85 2.93
N ILE A 39 -25.77 -4.78 2.28
CA ILE A 39 -26.14 -3.67 1.41
C ILE A 39 -26.03 -2.44 2.31
N VAL A 40 -24.89 -1.76 2.23
CA VAL A 40 -24.67 -0.47 2.86
C VAL A 40 -25.66 0.46 2.17
N THR A 41 -26.74 0.78 2.88
CA THR A 41 -27.67 1.81 2.46
C THR A 41 -26.89 3.12 2.26
N PRO A 42 -27.26 3.96 1.28
CA PRO A 42 -26.58 5.23 1.07
C PRO A 42 -26.83 6.11 2.31
N TYR A 43 -25.81 6.21 3.16
CA TYR A 43 -25.84 7.04 4.35
C TYR A 43 -25.63 8.49 3.91
N ASN A 44 -26.71 9.24 3.86
CA ASN A 44 -26.70 10.69 3.71
C ASN A 44 -26.39 11.30 5.09
N GLN A 45 -25.13 11.24 5.53
CA GLN A 45 -24.72 11.72 6.87
C GLN A 45 -24.31 13.18 6.74
N THR A 46 -25.14 14.08 7.24
CA THR A 46 -24.73 15.46 7.51
C THR A 46 -23.64 15.44 8.59
N ASN A 47 -22.51 16.08 8.31
CA ASN A 47 -21.23 15.96 9.04
C ASN A 47 -21.22 16.43 10.51
N GLU A 48 -22.37 16.78 11.10
CA GLU A 48 -22.43 17.42 12.42
C GLU A 48 -22.67 16.46 13.59
N GLU A 49 -23.25 15.27 13.38
CA GLU A 49 -23.63 14.38 14.49
C GLU A 49 -22.57 13.33 14.88
N GLN A 50 -21.59 13.04 14.01
CA GLN A 50 -20.55 12.03 14.32
C GLN A 50 -19.60 12.46 15.46
N ASN A 51 -19.49 13.77 15.74
CA ASN A 51 -18.67 14.28 16.84
C ASN A 51 -19.34 14.17 18.22
N SER A 52 -20.64 13.88 18.30
CA SER A 52 -21.40 13.87 19.57
C SER A 52 -21.38 12.50 20.27
N CYS A 53 -21.30 11.39 19.53
CA CYS A 53 -21.48 10.04 20.09
C CYS A 53 -20.23 9.42 20.73
N LYS A 54 -19.05 10.06 20.66
CA LYS A 54 -17.81 9.54 21.28
C LYS A 54 -17.59 9.96 22.74
N LEU A 55 -18.37 10.91 23.26
CA LEU A 55 -18.06 11.53 24.56
C LEU A 55 -18.60 10.77 25.79
N THR A 56 -19.46 9.76 25.62
CA THR A 56 -20.25 9.21 26.75
C THR A 56 -19.81 7.84 27.30
N ARG A 57 -18.73 7.24 26.79
CA ARG A 57 -18.20 5.98 27.39
C ARG A 57 -17.02 6.16 28.35
N TYR A 58 -16.63 7.40 28.68
CA TYR A 58 -15.37 7.68 29.37
C TYR A 58 -15.43 7.98 30.86
N TYR A 59 -16.61 7.98 31.51
CA TYR A 59 -16.71 8.39 32.91
C TYR A 59 -17.35 7.29 33.75
N GLU A 60 -16.54 6.38 34.31
CA GLU A 60 -16.69 5.87 35.69
C GLU A 60 -15.63 4.80 36.10
N GLY A 61 -14.59 4.55 35.31
CA GLY A 61 -13.54 3.56 35.63
C GLY A 61 -12.17 4.22 35.66
N ASP A 62 -11.38 3.89 36.69
CA ASP A 62 -10.03 4.35 36.98
C ASP A 62 -9.25 4.88 35.76
N ILE A 63 -8.63 6.06 35.92
CA ILE A 63 -7.67 6.63 34.97
C ILE A 63 -6.38 5.78 35.02
N GLU A 64 -6.49 4.52 34.63
CA GLU A 64 -5.35 3.74 34.20
C GLU A 64 -4.85 4.47 32.95
N SER A 65 -3.71 5.14 33.08
CA SER A 65 -3.09 5.82 31.95
C SER A 65 -2.87 4.77 30.87
N MET A 66 -3.76 4.72 29.88
CA MET A 66 -3.61 3.82 28.75
C MET A 66 -2.36 4.30 28.01
N VAL A 67 -1.22 3.69 28.33
CA VAL A 67 0.02 3.94 27.63
C VAL A 67 -0.23 3.57 26.18
N GLU A 68 -0.25 4.58 25.32
CA GLU A 68 -0.39 4.35 23.88
C GLU A 68 0.76 3.46 23.41
N ASP A 69 0.45 2.59 22.45
CA ASP A 69 1.44 1.68 21.89
C ASP A 69 2.45 2.49 21.07
N PRO A 70 3.75 2.45 21.40
CA PRO A 70 4.76 3.22 20.70
C PRO A 70 4.83 2.87 19.21
N ASP A 71 4.43 1.66 18.80
CA ASP A 71 4.39 1.27 17.39
C ASP A 71 3.31 2.03 16.60
N LEU A 72 2.28 2.55 17.27
CA LEU A 72 1.15 3.25 16.67
C LEU A 72 1.29 4.77 16.71
N MET A 73 2.31 5.26 17.43
CA MET A 73 2.63 6.68 17.46
C MET A 73 3.19 7.13 16.11
N PRO A 74 2.76 8.30 15.60
CA PRO A 74 3.32 8.86 14.39
C PRO A 74 4.74 9.35 14.67
N THR A 75 5.66 9.09 13.76
CA THR A 75 7.01 9.69 13.83
C THR A 75 7.18 10.78 12.78
N MET A 76 8.16 11.67 12.99
CA MET A 76 8.51 12.68 11.99
C MET A 76 9.10 12.04 10.72
N ASP A 77 9.79 10.92 10.86
CA ASP A 77 10.34 10.17 9.73
C ASP A 77 9.23 9.57 8.86
N ASP A 78 8.17 9.07 9.49
CA ASP A 78 6.98 8.56 8.80
C ASP A 78 6.34 9.68 7.96
N TRP A 79 6.25 10.90 8.51
CA TRP A 79 5.72 12.08 7.80
C TRP A 79 6.61 12.50 6.63
N LEU A 80 7.92 12.62 6.86
CA LEU A 80 8.89 13.00 5.82
C LEU A 80 8.90 12.01 4.66
N LEU A 81 8.76 10.72 4.94
CA LEU A 81 8.68 9.68 3.92
C LEU A 81 7.50 9.92 2.97
N ILE A 82 6.34 10.26 3.51
CA ILE A 82 5.15 10.54 2.70
C ILE A 82 5.29 11.88 1.97
N ALA A 83 5.84 12.90 2.62
CA ALA A 83 6.08 14.21 2.00
C ALA A 83 7.00 14.10 0.77
N ASN A 84 8.11 13.39 0.92
CA ASN A 84 9.06 13.12 -0.17
C ASN A 84 8.40 12.35 -1.31
N ARG A 85 7.59 11.35 -0.98
CA ARG A 85 6.85 10.59 -1.97
C ARG A 85 5.86 11.48 -2.73
N ASN A 86 5.07 12.30 -2.05
CA ASN A 86 4.09 13.19 -2.68
C ASN A 86 4.76 14.23 -3.58
N ALA A 87 5.93 14.74 -3.19
CA ALA A 87 6.71 15.67 -4.02
C ALA A 87 7.15 15.05 -5.36
N VAL A 88 7.43 13.75 -5.38
CA VAL A 88 7.88 13.04 -6.60
C VAL A 88 6.70 12.54 -7.44
N VAL A 89 5.63 12.10 -6.78
CA VAL A 89 4.59 11.27 -7.38
C VAL A 89 3.30 12.07 -7.66
N GLY A 90 3.18 13.25 -7.09
CA GLY A 90 1.99 14.09 -7.08
C GLY A 90 1.09 13.82 -5.87
N PRO A 91 0.20 14.78 -5.52
CA PRO A 91 -0.58 14.73 -4.29
C PRO A 91 -1.69 13.67 -4.33
N VAL A 92 -2.22 13.31 -5.49
CA VAL A 92 -3.34 12.36 -5.58
C VAL A 92 -2.88 11.04 -6.18
N LYS A 93 -2.69 10.03 -5.34
CA LYS A 93 -2.54 8.63 -5.77
C LYS A 93 -3.30 7.69 -4.89
N PHE A 94 -3.80 6.62 -5.51
CA PHE A 94 -4.60 5.60 -4.85
C PHE A 94 -5.80 6.19 -4.10
N ALA A 95 -6.52 7.19 -4.62
CA ALA A 95 -7.66 7.81 -3.93
C ALA A 95 -7.35 8.36 -2.51
N ILE A 96 -6.08 8.67 -2.22
CA ILE A 96 -5.67 9.42 -1.03
C ILE A 96 -5.31 10.83 -1.50
N ASP A 97 -5.93 11.84 -0.88
CA ASP A 97 -5.51 13.24 -1.00
C ASP A 97 -4.26 13.46 -0.15
N GLY A 98 -3.12 13.52 -0.81
CA GLY A 98 -1.81 13.66 -0.19
C GLY A 98 -1.61 15.00 0.51
N ASP A 99 -2.23 16.08 0.05
CA ASP A 99 -2.11 17.40 0.67
C ASP A 99 -2.90 17.44 1.98
N ASN A 100 -4.15 16.97 1.93
CA ASN A 100 -4.97 16.82 3.13
C ASN A 100 -4.33 15.84 4.13
N LEU A 101 -3.73 14.76 3.64
CA LEU A 101 -3.04 13.79 4.47
C LEU A 101 -1.80 14.38 5.15
N LEU A 102 -1.00 15.19 4.46
CA LEU A 102 0.18 15.84 5.03
C LEU A 102 -0.18 16.93 6.03
N ALA A 103 -1.19 17.75 5.71
CA ALA A 103 -1.67 18.82 6.58
C ALA A 103 -2.23 18.29 7.91
N ASN A 104 -2.94 17.16 7.85
CA ASN A 104 -3.61 16.56 9.01
C ASN A 104 -2.89 15.34 9.59
N TYR A 105 -1.66 15.05 9.15
CA TYR A 105 -1.01 13.77 9.42
C TYR A 105 -1.03 13.38 10.90
N PHE A 106 -0.63 14.25 11.81
CA PHE A 106 -0.58 13.90 13.24
C PHE A 106 -1.97 13.71 13.90
N HIS A 107 -3.03 14.21 13.26
CA HIS A 107 -4.42 14.09 13.72
C HIS A 107 -5.19 12.93 13.08
N LEU A 108 -4.65 12.34 12.00
CA LEU A 108 -5.28 11.20 11.32
C LEU A 108 -5.16 9.91 12.16
N PRO A 109 -6.08 8.95 11.98
CA PRO A 109 -6.02 7.69 12.72
C PRO A 109 -4.75 6.89 12.35
N PRO A 110 -4.16 6.15 13.30
CA PRO A 110 -2.93 5.37 13.08
C PRO A 110 -3.01 4.45 11.85
N VAL A 111 -4.18 3.85 11.63
CA VAL A 111 -4.47 2.97 10.51
C VAL A 111 -4.17 3.61 9.16
N LEU A 112 -4.66 4.84 8.92
CA LEU A 112 -4.49 5.51 7.63
C LEU A 112 -3.05 5.97 7.43
N ARG A 113 -2.44 6.54 8.47
CA ARG A 113 -1.06 7.06 8.45
C ARG A 113 -0.03 5.99 8.17
N LEU A 114 -0.11 4.88 8.91
CA LEU A 114 0.84 3.78 8.81
C LEU A 114 0.69 3.05 7.47
N THR A 115 -0.55 2.93 6.98
CA THR A 115 -0.81 2.36 5.65
C THR A 115 -0.25 3.25 4.53
N ALA A 116 -0.46 4.57 4.62
CA ALA A 116 0.15 5.51 3.68
C ALA A 116 1.69 5.47 3.75
N SER A 117 2.26 5.32 4.95
CA SER A 117 3.71 5.19 5.16
C SER A 117 4.26 3.89 4.55
N ALA A 118 3.53 2.77 4.68
CA ALA A 118 3.90 1.50 4.07
C ALA A 118 3.91 1.58 2.54
N LEU A 119 2.89 2.22 1.95
CA LEU A 119 2.84 2.48 0.51
C LEU A 119 3.95 3.43 0.06
N ALA A 120 4.23 4.48 0.83
CA ALA A 120 5.30 5.42 0.53
C ALA A 120 6.68 4.74 0.56
N ALA A 121 6.93 3.88 1.56
CA ALA A 121 8.16 3.10 1.66
C ALA A 121 8.36 2.16 0.47
N ASP A 122 7.29 1.46 0.05
CA ASP A 122 7.34 0.49 -1.04
C ASP A 122 7.49 1.14 -2.42
N THR A 123 6.89 2.32 -2.60
CA THR A 123 6.95 3.10 -3.85
C THR A 123 8.06 4.14 -3.86
N HIS A 124 8.96 4.13 -2.85
CA HIS A 124 10.03 5.11 -2.73
C HIS A 124 11.04 5.00 -3.88
N SER A 125 11.56 6.15 -4.31
CA SER A 125 12.58 6.25 -5.36
C SER A 125 13.71 7.16 -4.85
N PRO A 126 14.94 6.65 -4.64
CA PRO A 126 15.41 5.28 -4.90
C PRO A 126 14.75 4.22 -3.98
N PRO A 127 14.72 2.94 -4.38
CA PRO A 127 14.09 1.87 -3.58
C PRO A 127 14.71 1.77 -2.18
N LEU A 128 13.86 1.76 -1.16
CA LEU A 128 14.30 1.50 0.22
C LEU A 128 14.50 0.00 0.46
N PRO A 129 15.31 -0.39 1.46
CA PRO A 129 15.38 -1.78 1.91
C PRO A 129 13.99 -2.34 2.24
N GLU A 130 13.71 -3.54 1.76
CA GLU A 130 12.40 -4.19 1.91
C GLU A 130 11.98 -4.35 3.39
N GLN A 131 12.96 -4.51 4.29
CA GLN A 131 12.71 -4.60 5.72
C GLN A 131 12.00 -3.35 6.27
N ILE A 132 12.24 -2.18 5.67
CA ILE A 132 11.58 -0.92 6.06
C ILE A 132 10.12 -0.92 5.64
N SER A 133 9.80 -1.27 4.39
CA SER A 133 8.38 -1.32 3.98
C SER A 133 7.61 -2.41 4.73
N LEU A 134 8.25 -3.55 5.04
CA LEU A 134 7.67 -4.60 5.88
C LEU A 134 7.47 -4.18 7.33
N SER A 135 8.34 -3.33 7.90
CA SER A 135 8.15 -2.83 9.27
C SER A 135 6.92 -1.92 9.37
N TYR A 136 6.74 -1.01 8.40
CA TYR A 136 5.54 -0.19 8.29
C TYR A 136 4.28 -1.03 8.08
N TYR A 137 4.33 -2.05 7.23
CA TYR A 137 3.23 -2.97 7.03
C TYR A 137 2.81 -3.68 8.33
N ARG A 138 3.78 -4.15 9.13
CA ARG A 138 3.51 -4.78 10.43
C ARG A 138 2.85 -3.81 11.41
N ARG A 139 3.33 -2.56 11.50
CA ARG A 139 2.73 -1.49 12.32
C ARG A 139 1.29 -1.19 11.87
N ALA A 140 1.07 -1.03 10.56
CA ALA A 140 -0.25 -0.77 10.00
C ALA A 140 -1.24 -1.91 10.28
N ARG A 141 -0.80 -3.17 10.17
CA ARG A 141 -1.63 -4.33 10.51
C ARG A 141 -2.02 -4.36 11.99
N LYS A 142 -1.09 -4.04 12.90
CA LYS A 142 -1.41 -3.88 14.34
C LYS A 142 -2.45 -2.79 14.56
N ALA A 143 -2.31 -1.65 13.87
CA ALA A 143 -3.27 -0.55 13.95
C ALA A 143 -4.68 -0.99 13.50
N ILE A 144 -4.77 -1.75 12.41
CA ILE A 144 -6.06 -2.28 11.93
C ILE A 144 -6.69 -3.22 12.94
N ILE A 145 -5.92 -4.14 13.53
CA ILE A 145 -6.45 -5.08 14.52
C ILE A 145 -7.10 -4.33 15.68
N ARG A 146 -6.49 -3.23 16.15
CA ARG A 146 -7.11 -2.37 17.17
C ARG A 146 -8.36 -1.67 16.66
N ALA A 147 -8.31 -1.11 15.45
CA ALA A 147 -9.45 -0.39 14.88
C ALA A 147 -10.66 -1.29 14.52
N ILE A 148 -10.51 -2.62 14.51
CA ILE A 148 -11.62 -3.56 14.35
C ILE A 148 -12.52 -3.59 15.59
N GLU A 149 -11.97 -3.29 16.78
CA GLU A 149 -12.74 -3.20 18.02
C GLU A 149 -13.62 -1.93 18.07
N ASP A 150 -13.25 -0.92 17.27
CA ASP A 150 -13.98 0.32 17.11
C ASP A 150 -15.06 0.24 16.02
N VAL A 151 -15.93 1.26 15.96
CA VAL A 151 -16.91 1.42 14.87
C VAL A 151 -16.17 1.59 13.53
N PRO A 152 -16.45 0.76 12.51
CA PRO A 152 -15.77 0.83 11.24
C PRO A 152 -16.04 2.17 10.56
N THR A 153 -14.96 2.83 10.13
CA THR A 153 -15.02 4.08 9.37
C THR A 153 -14.62 3.85 7.92
N TYR A 154 -14.96 4.77 7.03
CA TYR A 154 -14.47 4.76 5.65
C TYR A 154 -12.94 4.64 5.57
N GLN A 155 -12.22 5.35 6.44
CA GLN A 155 -10.75 5.33 6.50
C GLN A 155 -10.21 3.95 6.91
N THR A 156 -10.88 3.25 7.82
CA THR A 156 -10.50 1.88 8.23
C THR A 156 -10.65 0.90 7.05
N VAL A 157 -11.77 0.99 6.32
CA VAL A 157 -12.02 0.15 5.13
C VAL A 157 -11.01 0.44 4.02
N GLN A 158 -10.76 1.72 3.76
CA GLN A 158 -9.79 2.17 2.77
C GLN A 158 -8.38 1.65 3.09
N ALA A 159 -7.94 1.76 4.34
CA ALA A 159 -6.65 1.23 4.75
C ALA A 159 -6.56 -0.30 4.66
N TYR A 160 -7.64 -1.01 5.02
CA TYR A 160 -7.72 -2.45 4.86
C TYR A 160 -7.52 -2.89 3.41
N TYR A 161 -8.15 -2.17 2.47
CA TYR A 161 -7.98 -2.41 1.04
C TYR A 161 -6.51 -2.23 0.59
N TYR A 162 -5.82 -1.18 1.04
CA TYR A 162 -4.40 -1.01 0.68
C TYR A 162 -3.47 -2.03 1.32
N LEU A 163 -3.71 -2.46 2.57
CA LEU A 163 -2.93 -3.54 3.16
C LEU A 163 -3.16 -4.86 2.42
N TYR A 164 -4.38 -5.11 1.95
CA TYR A 164 -4.67 -6.24 1.08
C TYR A 164 -3.85 -6.16 -0.21
N LEU A 165 -3.87 -5.02 -0.93
CA LEU A 165 -3.07 -4.84 -2.14
C LEU A 165 -1.57 -5.04 -1.88
N PHE A 166 -1.04 -4.45 -0.81
CA PHE A 166 0.36 -4.63 -0.40
C PHE A 166 0.70 -6.11 -0.20
N SER A 167 -0.18 -6.87 0.47
CA SER A 167 0.02 -8.29 0.70
C SER A 167 0.03 -9.09 -0.61
N VAL A 168 -0.93 -8.84 -1.51
CA VAL A 168 -1.00 -9.53 -2.81
C VAL A 168 0.26 -9.29 -3.63
N CYS A 169 0.76 -8.05 -3.63
CA CYS A 169 1.99 -7.71 -4.36
C CYS A 169 3.24 -8.39 -3.76
N LYS A 170 3.33 -8.53 -2.44
CA LYS A 170 4.52 -9.11 -1.77
C LYS A 170 4.51 -10.63 -1.72
N PHE A 171 3.39 -11.26 -1.40
CA PHE A 171 3.33 -12.72 -1.22
C PHE A 171 3.43 -13.48 -2.54
N SER A 172 3.01 -12.87 -3.64
CA SER A 172 3.10 -13.47 -4.96
C SER A 172 4.56 -13.61 -5.44
N LEU A 173 5.55 -13.00 -4.76
CA LEU A 173 6.98 -13.16 -5.04
C LEU A 173 7.61 -14.41 -4.37
N ILE A 174 6.98 -14.97 -3.33
CA ILE A 174 7.56 -16.06 -2.53
C ILE A 174 7.29 -17.43 -3.14
N ASN A 175 6.23 -17.58 -3.93
CA ASN A 175 5.82 -18.87 -4.48
C ASN A 175 6.70 -19.39 -5.63
N GLY A 176 7.80 -18.71 -5.98
CA GLY A 176 8.82 -19.23 -6.90
C GLY A 176 8.34 -19.48 -8.33
N GLU A 177 7.09 -19.15 -8.66
CA GLU A 177 6.64 -19.10 -10.03
C GLU A 177 7.29 -17.86 -10.64
N GLU A 178 8.20 -18.08 -11.59
CA GLU A 178 8.88 -17.05 -12.37
C GLU A 178 7.86 -16.17 -13.11
N ALA A 179 7.19 -15.27 -12.39
CA ALA A 179 6.40 -14.19 -12.92
C ALA A 179 7.34 -13.07 -13.42
N LEU A 180 8.31 -13.47 -14.26
CA LEU A 180 9.31 -12.63 -14.92
C LEU A 180 8.70 -11.59 -15.88
N GLY A 181 7.37 -11.52 -16.03
CA GLY A 181 6.72 -10.62 -16.98
C GLY A 181 5.56 -9.76 -16.45
N THR A 182 5.04 -9.99 -15.24
CA THR A 182 3.82 -9.29 -14.78
C THR A 182 4.06 -8.26 -13.67
N TYR A 183 5.14 -8.36 -12.91
CA TYR A 183 5.49 -7.30 -11.95
C TYR A 183 6.10 -6.07 -12.61
N SER A 184 6.68 -6.21 -13.80
CA SER A 184 7.04 -5.06 -14.63
C SER A 184 5.79 -4.27 -15.01
N VAL A 185 4.60 -4.87 -15.16
CA VAL A 185 3.39 -4.10 -15.49
C VAL A 185 2.92 -3.21 -14.33
N CYS A 186 2.97 -3.68 -13.08
CA CYS A 186 2.62 -2.84 -11.92
C CYS A 186 3.68 -1.78 -11.60
N ARG A 187 4.98 -2.10 -11.80
CA ARG A 187 6.08 -1.17 -11.50
C ARG A 187 6.35 -0.20 -12.67
N GLU A 188 6.31 -0.69 -13.90
CA GLU A 188 6.52 0.08 -15.12
C GLU A 188 5.26 0.81 -15.59
N GLY A 189 4.05 0.34 -15.27
CA GLY A 189 2.84 1.14 -15.48
C GLY A 189 2.85 2.44 -14.66
N ALA A 190 3.43 2.40 -13.46
CA ALA A 190 3.62 3.58 -12.62
C ALA A 190 4.76 4.50 -13.11
N THR A 191 5.74 3.98 -13.84
CA THR A 191 6.81 4.81 -14.46
C THR A 191 6.51 5.20 -15.92
N SER A 192 5.63 4.51 -16.63
CA SER A 192 5.21 4.86 -17.99
C SER A 192 4.35 6.13 -17.98
N CYS A 193 3.45 6.27 -17.00
CA CYS A 193 2.80 7.57 -16.71
C CYS A 193 3.77 8.66 -16.21
N ARG A 194 5.06 8.37 -15.99
CA ARG A 194 6.07 9.36 -15.56
C ARG A 194 6.63 10.15 -16.74
N GLN A 195 6.68 9.57 -17.93
CA GLN A 195 7.25 10.23 -19.11
C GLN A 195 6.26 11.19 -19.78
N GLU A 196 4.99 10.80 -19.87
CA GLU A 196 3.96 11.64 -20.51
C GLU A 196 3.65 12.94 -19.73
N VAL A 197 3.78 12.92 -18.40
CA VAL A 197 3.51 14.11 -17.57
C VAL A 197 4.68 15.11 -17.58
N SER A 198 5.93 14.64 -17.68
CA SER A 198 7.09 15.53 -17.81
C SER A 198 7.17 16.24 -19.16
N GLU A 199 6.69 15.61 -20.24
CA GLU A 199 6.65 16.24 -21.58
C GLU A 199 5.49 17.25 -21.70
N SER A 200 4.38 17.02 -21.01
CA SER A 200 3.22 17.91 -21.05
C SER A 200 3.43 19.27 -20.34
N PHE A 201 4.38 19.36 -19.41
CA PHE A 201 4.69 20.61 -18.69
C PHE A 201 5.81 21.45 -19.32
N ALA A 202 6.55 20.92 -20.30
CA ALA A 202 7.64 21.64 -20.95
C ALA A 202 7.18 22.61 -22.07
N GLY A 203 5.87 22.74 -22.31
CA GLY A 203 5.32 23.46 -23.46
C GLY A 203 4.47 24.71 -23.17
N ILE A 204 4.42 25.22 -21.93
CA ILE A 204 3.51 26.33 -21.56
C ILE A 204 4.22 27.69 -21.45
N ASP A 205 5.54 27.76 -21.60
CA ASP A 205 6.30 29.02 -21.61
C ASP A 205 6.89 29.31 -23.00
N SER A 206 6.03 29.67 -23.97
CA SER A 206 6.44 30.28 -25.25
C SER A 206 5.34 31.19 -25.80
#